data_AF-A0A4S0I2L6-F1
#
_entry.id   AF-A0A4S0I2L6-F1
#
_cell.length_a   1.000
_cell.length_b   1.000
_cell.length_c   1.000
_cell.angle_alpha   90.00
_cell.angle_beta   90.00
_cell.angle_gamma   90.00
#
_symmetry.space_group_name_H-M   'P 1'
#
loop_
_entity.id
_entity.type
_entity.pdbx_description
1 polymer ?
#
loop_
_entity_poly.entity_id
_entity_poly.type
_entity_poly.pdbx_seq_one_letter_code
_entity_poly.pdbx_strand_id
1 'polypeptide(L)'
;GGTSGIAPVDLALEAADKAGLPLMAHIDEPPPGRSEVLPRLRRGDILTHCFRPFPNAPVFASGAVRPDMRLARERGVIFDIGHGMGSFDFEVAKA
;
A
#
# COMPACT_ATOMS: atom_id res chain seq x y z
N GLY A 1 -8.37 4.16 -9.36
CA GLY A 1 -9.10 5.41 -9.07
C GLY A 1 -10.55 5.25 -9.48
N GLY A 2 -11.46 5.80 -8.68
CA GLY A 2 -12.92 5.75 -8.93
C GLY A 2 -13.67 6.36 -7.75
N THR A 3 -14.96 6.64 -7.89
CA THR A 3 -15.80 7.24 -6.82
C THR A 3 -16.20 6.25 -5.72
N SER A 4 -15.76 5.00 -5.82
CA SER A 4 -16.12 3.91 -4.90
C SER A 4 -15.37 3.95 -3.56
N GLY A 5 -14.38 4.83 -3.40
CA GLY A 5 -13.61 4.97 -2.16
C GLY A 5 -13.04 3.62 -1.71
N ILE A 6 -13.23 3.29 -0.43
CA ILE A 6 -12.64 2.10 0.18
C ILE A 6 -13.39 0.79 -0.09
N ALA A 7 -14.64 0.85 -0.54
CA ALA A 7 -15.51 -0.33 -0.71
C ALA A 7 -14.89 -1.44 -1.59
N PRO A 8 -14.16 -1.16 -2.69
CA PRO A 8 -13.50 -2.21 -3.47
C PRO A 8 -12.44 -2.98 -2.69
N VAL A 9 -11.75 -2.35 -1.75
CA VAL A 9 -10.73 -3.02 -0.91
C VAL A 9 -11.40 -3.98 0.05
N ASP A 10 -12.52 -3.56 0.67
CA ASP A 10 -13.26 -4.41 1.60
C ASP A 10 -13.83 -5.66 0.89
N LEU A 11 -14.39 -5.48 -0.31
CA LEU A 11 -14.85 -6.61 -1.15
C LEU A 11 -13.71 -7.52 -1.60
N ALA A 12 -12.55 -6.95 -1.93
CA ALA A 12 -11.38 -7.74 -2.32
C ALA A 12 -10.83 -8.57 -1.16
N LEU A 13 -10.89 -8.05 0.08
CA LEU A 13 -10.53 -8.80 1.29
C LEU A 13 -11.47 -9.98 1.51
N GLU A 14 -12.79 -9.77 1.37
CA GLU A 14 -13.77 -10.87 1.46
C GLU A 14 -13.52 -11.96 0.40
N ALA A 15 -13.19 -11.56 -0.83
CA ALA A 15 -12.85 -12.50 -1.90
C ALA A 15 -11.56 -13.26 -1.59
N ALA A 16 -10.53 -12.57 -1.09
CA ALA A 16 -9.27 -13.16 -0.68
C ALA A 16 -9.47 -14.18 0.46
N ASP A 17 -10.32 -13.86 1.43
CA ASP A 17 -10.72 -14.78 2.51
C ASP A 17 -11.39 -16.05 1.99
N LYS A 18 -12.38 -15.90 1.11
CA LYS A 18 -13.09 -17.03 0.50
C LYS A 18 -12.17 -17.91 -0.34
N ALA A 19 -11.15 -17.31 -0.95
CA ALA A 19 -10.15 -18.02 -1.75
C ALA A 19 -9.01 -18.63 -0.91
N GLY A 20 -8.87 -18.26 0.37
CA GLY A 20 -7.72 -18.65 1.19
C GLY A 20 -6.39 -18.07 0.69
N LEU A 21 -6.43 -16.89 0.05
CA LEU A 21 -5.27 -16.23 -0.57
C LEU A 21 -4.99 -14.87 0.09
N PRO A 22 -3.73 -14.38 0.04
CA PRO A 22 -3.41 -13.01 0.41
C PRO A 22 -3.93 -12.01 -0.64
N LEU A 23 -4.20 -10.78 -0.21
CA LEU A 23 -4.52 -9.66 -1.10
C LEU A 23 -3.24 -8.90 -1.47
N MET A 24 -3.04 -8.62 -2.76
CA MET A 24 -2.08 -7.62 -3.23
C MET A 24 -2.81 -6.33 -3.59
N ALA A 25 -2.41 -5.21 -2.99
CA ALA A 25 -2.98 -3.90 -3.21
C ALA A 25 -1.96 -2.92 -3.81
N HIS A 26 -2.41 -2.18 -4.82
CA HIS A 26 -1.74 -0.99 -5.32
C HIS A 26 -2.59 0.24 -4.98
N ILE A 27 -1.97 1.26 -4.39
CA ILE A 27 -2.65 2.50 -4.02
C ILE A 27 -2.07 3.63 -4.85
N ASP A 28 -2.89 4.17 -5.77
CA ASP A 28 -2.49 5.25 -6.66
C ASP A 28 -2.92 6.63 -6.13
N GLU A 29 -3.93 7.25 -6.73
CA GLU A 29 -4.49 8.51 -6.27
C GLU A 29 -5.70 8.26 -5.34
N PRO A 30 -5.82 9.01 -4.23
CA PRO A 30 -7.00 8.94 -3.38
C PRO A 30 -8.26 9.50 -4.09
N PRO A 31 -9.47 9.07 -3.70
CA PRO A 31 -9.77 8.01 -2.72
C PRO A 31 -9.78 6.60 -3.34
N PRO A 32 -9.49 5.53 -2.55
CA PRO A 32 -9.10 5.57 -1.13
C PRO A 32 -7.62 5.95 -0.95
N GLY A 33 -7.33 6.61 0.16
CA GLY A 33 -5.96 6.95 0.54
C GLY A 33 -5.23 5.84 1.28
N ARG A 34 -3.91 5.95 1.36
CA ARG A 34 -3.02 5.04 2.08
C ARG A 34 -3.43 4.82 3.55
N SER A 35 -3.88 5.86 4.23
CA SER A 35 -4.37 5.78 5.62
C SER A 35 -5.66 4.97 5.78
N GLU A 36 -6.43 4.79 4.70
CA GLU A 36 -7.63 3.96 4.71
C GLU A 36 -7.32 2.51 4.34
N VAL A 37 -6.41 2.30 3.39
CA VAL A 37 -6.05 0.96 2.90
C VAL A 37 -5.09 0.24 3.85
N LEU A 38 -4.03 0.89 4.32
CA LEU A 38 -3.00 0.23 5.14
C LEU A 38 -3.55 -0.46 6.39
N PRO A 39 -4.48 0.13 7.18
CA PRO A 39 -5.02 -0.54 8.36
C PRO A 39 -5.79 -1.83 8.06
N ARG A 40 -6.30 -1.99 6.83
CA ARG A 40 -7.09 -3.15 6.41
C ARG A 40 -6.24 -4.33 5.94
N LEU A 41 -5.03 -4.05 5.45
CA LEU A 41 -4.10 -5.11 5.05
C LEU A 41 -3.69 -5.95 6.26
N ARG A 42 -3.80 -7.26 6.11
CA ARG A 42 -3.55 -8.26 7.15
C ARG A 42 -2.13 -8.79 7.03
N ARG A 43 -1.72 -9.61 7.99
CA ARG A 43 -0.45 -10.34 7.92
C ARG A 43 -0.42 -11.19 6.65
N GLY A 44 0.61 -11.01 5.82
CA GLY A 44 0.78 -11.74 4.56
C GLY A 44 0.16 -11.06 3.34
N ASP A 45 -0.71 -10.04 3.51
CA ASP A 45 -1.15 -9.20 2.40
C ASP A 45 0.02 -8.34 1.91
N ILE A 46 -0.03 -7.92 0.65
CA ILE A 46 1.07 -7.27 -0.06
C ILE A 46 0.67 -5.86 -0.46
N LEU A 47 1.50 -4.88 -0.12
CA LEU A 47 1.48 -3.56 -0.74
C LEU A 47 2.54 -3.53 -1.84
N THR A 48 2.12 -3.49 -3.11
CA THR A 48 3.03 -3.36 -4.25
C THR A 48 3.25 -1.89 -4.61
N HIS A 49 4.30 -1.60 -5.39
CA HIS A 49 4.72 -0.25 -5.75
C HIS A 49 5.00 0.61 -4.51
N CYS A 50 5.58 0.00 -3.47
CA CYS A 50 5.71 0.60 -2.16
C CYS A 50 6.68 1.80 -2.09
N PHE A 51 7.56 1.96 -3.10
CA PHE A 51 8.52 3.06 -3.23
C PHE A 51 8.16 4.08 -4.32
N ARG A 52 6.87 4.28 -4.55
CA ARG A 52 6.38 5.28 -5.50
C ARG A 52 6.47 6.72 -4.94
N PRO A 53 6.49 7.75 -5.80
CA PRO A 53 6.41 9.15 -5.38
C PRO A 53 5.00 9.53 -4.88
N PHE A 54 4.81 10.82 -4.56
CA PHE A 54 3.51 11.41 -4.22
C PHE A 54 2.43 11.02 -5.26
N PRO A 55 1.17 10.74 -4.85
CA PRO A 55 0.56 11.00 -3.54
C PRO A 55 0.71 9.93 -2.46
N ASN A 56 1.16 8.71 -2.77
CA ASN A 56 1.35 7.66 -1.76
C ASN A 56 2.82 7.34 -1.45
N ALA A 57 3.66 8.38 -1.44
CA ALA A 57 5.04 8.23 -1.00
C ALA A 57 5.10 7.63 0.42
N PRO A 58 5.92 6.59 0.65
CA PRO A 58 6.06 5.95 1.97
C PRO A 58 6.82 6.81 2.97
N VAL A 59 7.48 7.88 2.49
CA VAL A 59 8.24 8.85 3.27
C VAL A 59 7.58 10.24 3.22
N PHE A 60 7.88 11.06 4.23
CA PHE A 60 7.65 12.50 4.17
C PHE A 60 8.71 13.18 3.29
N ALA A 61 8.49 14.46 2.94
CA ALA A 61 9.50 15.26 2.24
C ALA A 61 10.84 15.38 3.01
N SER A 62 10.83 15.16 4.33
CA SER A 62 12.03 15.09 5.16
C SER A 62 12.83 13.79 5.02
N GLY A 63 12.34 12.81 4.25
CA GLY A 63 12.91 11.45 4.18
C GLY A 63 12.48 10.53 5.31
N ALA A 64 11.77 11.03 6.33
CA ALA A 64 11.30 10.18 7.42
C ALA A 64 10.19 9.22 6.93
N VAL A 65 10.35 7.92 7.21
CA VAL A 65 9.32 6.90 6.92
C VAL A 65 8.04 7.19 7.70
N ARG A 66 6.90 7.13 7.01
CA ARG A 66 5.59 7.41 7.62
C ARG A 66 5.22 6.34 8.65
N PRO A 67 4.62 6.71 9.80
CA PRO A 67 4.35 5.76 10.90
C PRO A 67 3.45 4.59 10.50
N ASP A 68 2.41 4.82 9.72
CA ASP A 68 1.49 3.81 9.20
C ASP A 68 2.17 2.81 8.23
N MET A 69 3.24 3.21 7.54
CA MET A 69 4.08 2.24 6.79
C MET A 69 4.82 1.32 7.76
N ARG A 70 5.40 1.86 8.84
CA ARG A 70 6.09 1.05 9.87
C ARG A 70 5.13 0.10 10.56
N LEU A 71 3.97 0.61 10.99
CA LEU A 71 2.92 -0.20 11.65
C LEU A 71 2.38 -1.31 10.73
N ALA A 72 2.20 -1.04 9.44
CA ALA A 72 1.81 -2.07 8.48
C ALA A 72 2.88 -3.16 8.36
N ARG A 73 4.16 -2.76 8.27
CA ARG A 73 5.27 -3.71 8.20
C ARG A 73 5.41 -4.56 9.47
N GLU A 74 5.28 -3.94 10.65
CA GLU A 74 5.30 -4.62 11.95
C GLU A 74 4.15 -5.63 12.08
N ARG A 75 2.97 -5.33 11.55
CA ARG A 75 1.83 -6.26 11.47
C ARG A 75 2.06 -7.43 10.49
N GLY A 76 3.13 -7.37 9.69
CA GLY A 76 3.50 -8.41 8.73
C GLY A 76 2.90 -8.23 7.34
N VAL A 77 2.58 -7.00 6.95
CA VAL A 77 2.30 -6.66 5.54
C VAL A 77 3.62 -6.74 4.75
N ILE A 78 3.57 -7.39 3.60
CA ILE A 78 4.71 -7.56 2.70
C ILE A 78 4.79 -6.33 1.80
N PHE A 79 5.97 -5.70 1.73
CA PHE A 79 6.20 -4.58 0.81
C PHE A 79 6.93 -5.09 -0.41
N ASP A 80 6.24 -5.00 -1.55
CA ASP A 80 6.78 -5.33 -2.86
C ASP A 80 7.12 -4.05 -3.61
N ILE A 81 8.32 -4.02 -4.19
CA ILE A 81 8.79 -2.88 -4.96
C ILE A 81 7.96 -2.73 -6.24
N GLY A 82 7.59 -3.85 -6.89
CA GLY A 82 6.86 -3.83 -8.15
C GLY A 82 7.50 -2.89 -9.17
N HIS A 83 8.80 -3.03 -9.49
CA HIS A 83 9.50 -2.08 -10.35
C HIS A 83 8.83 -1.98 -11.73
N GLY A 84 8.27 -0.81 -12.04
CA GLY A 84 7.60 -0.47 -13.30
C GLY A 84 7.78 1.03 -13.60
N MET A 85 7.57 1.44 -14.85
CA MET A 85 8.01 2.70 -15.48
C MET A 85 7.64 4.04 -14.77
N GLY A 86 6.87 4.02 -13.68
CA GLY A 86 6.57 5.18 -12.82
C GLY A 86 6.34 4.85 -11.34
N SER A 87 6.66 3.62 -10.91
CA SER A 87 6.31 3.09 -9.57
C SER A 87 7.49 2.98 -8.60
N PHE A 88 8.68 3.44 -9.01
CA PHE A 88 9.90 3.35 -8.22
C PHE A 88 10.66 4.68 -8.20
N ASP A 89 10.98 5.15 -6.99
CA ASP A 89 11.78 6.34 -6.73
C ASP A 89 13.05 5.97 -5.96
N PHE A 90 14.21 6.40 -6.48
CA PHE A 90 15.52 6.07 -5.92
C PHE A 90 15.80 6.76 -4.58
N GLU A 91 15.28 7.96 -4.34
CA GLU A 91 15.49 8.67 -3.08
C GLU A 91 14.64 8.05 -1.98
N VAL A 92 13.42 7.62 -2.33
CA VAL A 92 12.57 6.82 -1.44
C VAL A 92 13.24 5.50 -1.05
N ALA A 93 13.88 4.81 -1.99
CA ALA A 93 14.54 3.52 -1.74
C ALA A 93 15.78 3.61 -0.83
N LYS A 94 16.38 4.79 -0.65
CA LYS A 94 17.58 5.02 0.17
C LYS A 94 17.29 5.40 1.62
N ALA A 95 16.06 5.83 1.92
CA ALA A 95 15.63 6.30 3.24
C ALA A 95 15.40 5.14 4.22
#